data_AF-A0A934YUS0-F1
#
_entry.id   AF-A0A934YUS0-F1
#
_cell.length_a   1.000
_cell.length_b   1.000
_cell.length_c   1.000
_cell.angle_alpha   90.00
_cell.angle_beta   90.00
_cell.angle_gamma   90.00
#
_symmetry.space_group_name_H-M   'P 1'
#
loop_
_entity.id
_entity.type
_entity.pdbx_description
1 polymer ?
#
loop_
_entity_poly.entity_id
_entity_poly.type
_entity_poly.pdbx_seq_one_letter_code
_entity_poly.pdbx_strand_id
1 'polypeptide(L)'
;MNAQTSAVVHQFNVTVAEELKTELSVNDRSRNVMSEFSVGTALPEELVDSMAVDAERALTQKLGFPVHMCWTKGRRGTGAGGFLGPQLIGLPNNTFKLAKEYCQGETRFIELNCMIADGGSVTIGERKKLKPMVTMTMQVFDPDKKEVMEKKVKLKDLGTLRTSTEYRGPVETKTSDTLGPYDIYGIYRMALAELMRQ
;
A
#
# COMPACT_ATOMS: atom_id res chain seq x y z
N MET A 1 2.31 -1.35 -39.78
CA MET A 1 2.77 -2.08 -38.56
C MET A 1 1.84 -1.69 -37.44
N ASN A 2 1.01 -2.60 -36.94
CA ASN A 2 0.24 -2.35 -35.72
C ASN A 2 1.26 -2.35 -34.58
N ALA A 3 1.50 -1.20 -33.95
CA ALA A 3 2.32 -1.14 -32.74
C ALA A 3 1.69 -2.09 -31.72
N GLN A 4 2.44 -3.08 -31.27
CA GLN A 4 1.99 -4.01 -30.26
C GLN A 4 1.86 -3.21 -28.96
N THR A 5 0.63 -2.97 -28.51
CA THR A 5 0.37 -2.26 -27.26
C THR A 5 1.00 -3.04 -26.11
N SER A 6 1.78 -2.35 -25.29
CA SER A 6 2.36 -2.85 -24.05
C SER A 6 2.29 -1.76 -22.99
N ALA A 7 2.29 -2.18 -21.73
CA ALA A 7 2.25 -1.25 -20.61
C ALA A 7 3.23 -1.60 -19.50
N VAL A 8 3.56 -0.56 -18.74
CA VAL A 8 4.34 -0.72 -17.53
C VAL A 8 3.68 -0.09 -16.31
N VAL A 9 3.75 -0.78 -15.18
CA VAL A 9 3.48 -0.19 -13.87
C VAL A 9 4.75 0.48 -13.40
N HIS A 10 4.78 1.81 -13.41
CA HIS A 10 5.96 2.58 -13.01
C HIS A 10 5.86 3.14 -11.59
N GLN A 11 4.65 3.36 -11.09
CA GLN A 11 4.39 3.60 -9.67
C GLN A 11 3.39 2.60 -9.15
N PHE A 12 3.77 1.94 -8.06
CA PHE A 12 2.92 1.06 -7.30
C PHE A 12 3.06 1.42 -5.82
N ASN A 13 2.21 2.34 -5.38
CA ASN A 13 2.23 2.85 -4.02
C ASN A 13 1.26 2.05 -3.17
N VAL A 14 1.77 1.42 -2.11
CA VAL A 14 0.95 0.81 -1.07
C VAL A 14 1.20 1.61 0.21
N THR A 15 0.15 2.25 0.73
CA THR A 15 0.21 3.01 1.97
C THR A 15 -0.71 2.40 3.01
N VAL A 16 -0.23 2.30 4.25
CA VAL A 16 -0.99 1.81 5.40
C VAL A 16 -0.84 2.82 6.53
N ALA A 17 -1.96 3.28 7.05
CA ALA A 17 -1.99 4.25 8.14
C ALA A 17 -1.28 3.70 9.40
N GLU A 18 -0.52 4.55 10.09
CA GLU A 18 0.34 4.15 11.23
C GLU A 18 -0.45 3.53 12.39
N GLU A 19 -1.65 4.05 12.62
CA GLU A 19 -2.57 3.56 13.64
C GLU A 19 -3.06 2.12 13.40
N LEU A 20 -2.90 1.60 12.17
CA LEU A 20 -3.24 0.23 11.81
C LEU A 20 -2.04 -0.73 11.89
N LYS A 21 -0.82 -0.21 12.03
CA LYS A 21 0.44 -0.99 12.07
C LYS A 21 1.14 -0.99 13.43
N THR A 22 0.74 -0.10 14.34
CA THR A 22 1.44 0.11 15.62
C THR A 22 0.86 -0.78 16.71
N GLU A 23 1.58 -1.85 17.09
CA GLU A 23 1.14 -2.85 18.08
C GLU A 23 1.22 -2.32 19.50
N LEU A 24 2.28 -1.56 19.79
CA LEU A 24 2.58 -0.99 21.09
C LEU A 24 3.10 0.44 20.91
N SER A 25 2.50 1.38 21.64
CA SER A 25 3.02 2.74 21.80
C SER A 25 3.13 3.06 23.28
N VAL A 26 4.32 3.46 23.72
CA VAL A 26 4.59 3.88 25.11
C VAL A 26 4.99 5.35 25.08
N ASN A 27 4.32 6.18 25.88
CA ASN A 27 4.61 7.60 26.03
C ASN A 27 4.82 7.93 27.52
N ASP A 28 6.01 8.39 27.89
CA ASP A 28 6.33 8.92 29.23
C ASP A 28 6.16 10.44 29.24
N ARG A 29 5.05 10.91 29.80
CA ARG A 29 4.70 12.34 29.87
C ARG A 29 5.52 13.12 30.90
N SER A 30 6.40 12.47 31.67
CA SER A 30 7.20 13.11 32.72
C SER A 30 8.54 13.69 32.25
N ARG A 31 8.95 13.40 31.00
CA ARG A 31 10.22 13.86 30.43
C ARG A 31 9.99 14.84 29.27
N ASN A 32 10.63 16.02 29.31
CA ASN A 32 10.64 17.02 28.23
C ASN A 32 11.42 16.58 26.96
N VAL A 33 11.84 15.31 26.88
CA VAL A 33 12.60 14.73 25.77
C VAL A 33 11.83 13.50 25.29
N MET A 34 11.37 13.53 24.03
CA MET A 34 10.53 12.51 23.41
C MET A 34 11.14 11.11 23.60
N SER A 35 10.47 10.26 24.36
CA SER A 35 10.76 8.83 24.47
C SER A 35 9.57 8.03 23.93
N GLU A 36 9.23 8.29 22.67
CA GLU A 36 8.26 7.49 21.93
C GLU A 36 9.00 6.33 21.24
N PHE A 37 8.52 5.11 21.47
CA PHE A 37 8.97 3.91 20.77
C PHE A 37 7.74 3.22 20.16
N SER A 38 7.82 2.89 18.86
CA SER A 38 6.80 2.14 18.13
C SER A 38 7.44 0.94 17.44
N VAL A 39 6.82 -0.24 17.58
CA VAL A 39 7.15 -1.42 16.78
C VAL A 39 6.09 -1.53 15.69
N GLY A 40 6.52 -1.39 14.43
CA GLY A 40 5.66 -1.47 13.26
C GLY A 40 5.83 -2.78 12.50
N THR A 41 4.76 -3.24 11.85
CA THR A 41 4.75 -4.43 10.99
C THR A 41 5.59 -4.23 9.73
N ALA A 42 6.55 -5.12 9.45
CA ALA A 42 7.24 -5.21 8.17
C ALA A 42 6.63 -6.32 7.31
N LEU A 43 6.49 -6.11 5.99
CA LEU A 43 6.07 -7.14 5.04
C LEU A 43 7.27 -7.99 4.61
N PRO A 44 7.19 -9.33 4.67
CA PRO A 44 8.16 -10.21 4.03
C PRO A 44 8.32 -9.88 2.54
N GLU A 45 9.55 -10.03 2.03
CA GLU A 45 9.86 -9.78 0.62
C GLU A 45 9.01 -10.64 -0.31
N GLU A 46 8.73 -11.89 0.07
CA GLU A 46 7.88 -12.77 -0.76
C GLU A 46 6.46 -12.24 -0.93
N LEU A 47 5.92 -11.53 0.06
CA LEU A 47 4.60 -10.91 -0.05
C LEU A 47 4.65 -9.69 -0.96
N VAL A 48 5.71 -8.87 -0.89
CA VAL A 48 5.90 -7.72 -1.78
C VAL A 48 6.02 -8.18 -3.24
N ASP A 49 6.83 -9.21 -3.49
CA ASP A 49 6.97 -9.81 -4.82
C ASP A 49 5.64 -10.40 -5.32
N SER A 50 4.90 -11.06 -4.44
CA SER A 50 3.57 -11.59 -4.77
C SER A 50 2.59 -10.47 -5.15
N MET A 51 2.62 -9.31 -4.50
CA MET A 51 1.82 -8.14 -4.90
C MET A 51 2.18 -7.67 -6.31
N ALA A 52 3.48 -7.62 -6.64
CA ALA A 52 3.90 -7.23 -7.98
C ALA A 52 3.38 -8.21 -9.05
N VAL A 53 3.56 -9.51 -8.82
CA VAL A 53 3.12 -10.57 -9.74
C VAL A 53 1.59 -10.57 -9.91
N ASP A 54 0.85 -10.41 -8.81
CA ASP A 54 -0.62 -10.37 -8.84
C ASP A 54 -1.12 -9.16 -9.65
N ALA A 55 -0.53 -7.99 -9.45
CA ALA A 55 -0.86 -6.78 -10.21
C ALA A 55 -0.56 -6.94 -11.70
N GLU A 56 0.64 -7.42 -12.07
CA GLU A 56 1.00 -7.66 -13.48
C GLU A 56 0.01 -8.59 -14.17
N ARG A 57 -0.31 -9.73 -13.53
CA ARG A 57 -1.23 -10.73 -14.06
C ARG A 57 -2.64 -10.15 -14.22
N ALA A 58 -3.15 -9.50 -13.18
CA ALA A 58 -4.50 -8.94 -13.16
C ALA A 58 -4.66 -7.84 -14.22
N LEU A 59 -3.68 -6.93 -14.33
CA LEU A 59 -3.68 -5.85 -15.31
C LEU A 59 -3.53 -6.37 -16.74
N THR A 60 -2.63 -7.34 -16.97
CA THR A 60 -2.46 -7.99 -18.28
C THR A 60 -3.78 -8.60 -18.74
N GLN A 61 -4.45 -9.34 -17.85
CA GLN A 61 -5.74 -9.94 -18.14
C GLN A 61 -6.81 -8.88 -18.41
N LYS A 62 -6.86 -7.81 -17.62
CA LYS A 62 -7.90 -6.78 -17.73
C LYS A 62 -7.75 -5.90 -18.96
N LEU A 63 -6.52 -5.54 -19.31
CA LEU A 63 -6.23 -4.62 -20.41
C LEU A 63 -6.09 -5.34 -21.76
N GLY A 64 -5.86 -6.66 -21.76
CA GLY A 64 -5.76 -7.47 -22.97
C GLY A 64 -4.43 -7.34 -23.71
N PHE A 65 -3.41 -6.76 -23.06
CA PHE A 65 -2.05 -6.66 -23.58
C PHE A 65 -1.02 -6.83 -22.45
N PRO A 66 0.24 -7.17 -22.77
CA PRO A 66 1.27 -7.41 -21.76
C PRO A 66 1.51 -6.21 -20.85
N VAL A 67 1.49 -6.46 -19.54
CA VAL A 67 1.85 -5.49 -18.49
C VAL A 67 3.02 -6.06 -17.69
N HIS A 68 4.02 -5.22 -17.40
CA HIS A 68 5.12 -5.58 -16.51
C HIS A 68 5.51 -4.42 -15.58
N MET A 69 6.24 -4.71 -14.51
CA MET A 69 6.72 -3.72 -13.55
C MET A 69 7.96 -3.00 -14.08
N CYS A 70 7.93 -1.67 -14.11
CA CYS A 70 9.08 -0.85 -14.45
C CYS A 70 9.93 -0.62 -13.21
N TRP A 71 10.79 -1.58 -12.87
CA TRP A 71 11.70 -1.49 -11.74
C TRP A 71 12.78 -0.41 -11.95
N THR A 72 13.09 0.38 -10.92
CA THR A 72 14.28 1.23 -10.93
C THR A 72 15.53 0.36 -11.07
N LYS A 73 16.51 0.78 -11.89
CA LYS A 73 17.76 0.04 -12.06
C LYS A 73 18.39 -0.29 -10.70
N GLY A 74 18.65 -1.57 -10.47
CA GLY A 74 19.30 -2.05 -9.24
C GLY A 74 18.42 -2.12 -7.99
N ARG A 75 17.08 -2.04 -8.10
CA ARG A 75 16.15 -2.17 -6.95
C ARG A 75 15.22 -3.38 -6.97
N ARG A 76 15.36 -4.27 -7.95
CA ARG A 76 14.65 -5.55 -7.90
C ARG A 76 15.28 -6.40 -6.78
N GLY A 77 14.52 -6.67 -5.72
CA GLY A 77 14.96 -7.50 -4.59
C GLY A 77 16.04 -6.87 -3.69
N THR A 78 16.07 -5.53 -3.53
CA THR A 78 17.07 -4.87 -2.68
C THR A 78 16.61 -4.53 -1.26
N GLY A 79 15.62 -5.25 -0.72
CA GLY A 79 15.34 -5.17 0.71
C GLY A 79 13.96 -5.68 1.08
N ALA A 80 13.92 -6.38 2.22
CA ALA A 80 12.70 -6.77 2.91
C ALA A 80 11.67 -5.64 2.89
N GLY A 81 10.40 -5.98 2.67
CA GLY A 81 9.28 -5.02 2.62
C GLY A 81 9.16 -4.23 3.92
N GLY A 82 9.82 -3.09 3.99
CA GLY A 82 9.69 -2.15 5.10
C GLY A 82 8.61 -1.11 4.83
N PHE A 83 8.30 -0.31 5.85
CA PHE A 83 7.55 0.91 5.67
C PHE A 83 8.44 2.11 5.95
N LEU A 84 8.50 3.07 5.02
CA LEU A 84 9.05 4.40 5.25
C LEU A 84 7.89 5.35 5.55
N GLY A 85 7.61 5.57 6.83
CA GLY A 85 6.34 6.16 7.26
C GLY A 85 5.16 5.30 6.79
N PRO A 86 4.10 5.88 6.18
CA PRO A 86 2.95 5.09 5.76
C PRO A 86 3.22 4.22 4.53
N GLN A 87 4.29 4.45 3.78
CA GLN A 87 4.52 3.86 2.46
C GLN A 87 5.37 2.59 2.51
N LEU A 88 4.87 1.51 1.91
CA LEU A 88 5.61 0.27 1.68
C LEU A 88 6.75 0.50 0.69
N ILE A 89 7.95 0.05 1.04
CA ILE A 89 9.11 0.02 0.14
C ILE A 89 9.21 -1.33 -0.57
N GLY A 90 9.98 -1.39 -1.66
CA GLY A 90 10.21 -2.63 -2.41
C GLY A 90 9.30 -2.80 -3.63
N LEU A 91 8.40 -1.85 -3.91
CA LEU A 91 7.64 -1.77 -5.16
C LEU A 91 8.17 -0.65 -6.07
N PRO A 92 7.89 -0.68 -7.39
CA PRO A 92 8.28 0.40 -8.30
C PRO A 92 7.70 1.74 -7.85
N ASN A 93 8.55 2.77 -7.81
CA ASN A 93 8.11 4.14 -7.56
C ASN A 93 8.92 5.12 -8.42
N ASN A 94 8.92 4.88 -9.73
CA ASN A 94 9.57 5.74 -10.70
C ASN A 94 8.63 6.88 -11.10
N THR A 95 9.17 8.09 -11.16
CA THR A 95 8.44 9.19 -11.82
C THR A 95 8.17 8.83 -13.28
N PHE A 96 7.11 9.40 -13.86
CA PHE A 96 6.78 9.18 -15.28
C PHE A 96 7.96 9.45 -16.23
N LYS A 97 8.77 10.48 -15.92
CA LYS A 97 9.99 10.79 -16.69
C LYS A 97 11.00 9.64 -16.64
N LEU A 98 11.29 9.12 -15.44
CA LEU A 98 12.19 7.98 -15.27
C LEU A 98 11.64 6.71 -15.92
N ALA A 99 10.33 6.52 -15.88
CA ALA A 99 9.67 5.39 -16.55
C ALA A 99 9.91 5.42 -18.06
N LYS A 100 9.77 6.59 -18.71
CA LYS A 100 10.09 6.74 -20.14
C LYS A 100 11.56 6.46 -20.47
N GLU A 101 12.46 6.75 -19.53
CA GLU A 101 13.90 6.51 -19.72
C GLU A 101 14.27 5.02 -19.50
N TYR A 102 13.68 4.36 -18.52
CA TYR A 102 14.05 2.98 -18.13
C TYR A 102 13.25 1.92 -18.89
N CYS A 103 12.01 2.22 -19.26
CA CYS A 103 11.08 1.31 -19.91
C CYS A 103 10.69 1.89 -21.27
N GLN A 104 11.71 1.97 -22.15
CA GLN A 104 11.56 2.50 -23.50
C GLN A 104 10.75 1.56 -24.39
N GLY A 105 9.97 2.14 -25.31
CA GLY A 105 9.13 1.37 -26.24
C GLY A 105 7.72 1.08 -25.72
N GLU A 106 7.47 1.35 -24.44
CA GLU A 106 6.15 1.16 -23.83
C GLU A 106 5.13 2.19 -24.33
N THR A 107 3.92 1.71 -24.58
CA THR A 107 2.83 2.52 -25.12
C THR A 107 1.87 3.05 -24.06
N ARG A 108 1.95 2.50 -22.84
CA ARG A 108 1.10 2.83 -21.71
C ARG A 108 1.90 2.79 -20.41
N PHE A 109 1.57 3.71 -19.51
CA PHE A 109 2.23 3.88 -18.21
C PHE A 109 1.16 3.86 -17.13
N ILE A 110 1.31 3.00 -16.14
CA ILE A 110 0.32 2.72 -15.11
C ILE A 110 0.84 3.19 -13.76
N GLU A 111 0.00 3.94 -13.07
CA GLU A 111 0.14 4.28 -11.66
C GLU A 111 -0.93 3.50 -10.88
N LEU A 112 -0.50 2.66 -9.94
CA LEU A 112 -1.36 1.88 -9.06
C LEU A 112 -1.17 2.35 -7.62
N ASN A 113 -2.23 2.88 -7.03
CA ASN A 113 -2.21 3.44 -5.68
C ASN A 113 -3.18 2.66 -4.80
N CYS A 114 -2.70 2.05 -3.72
CA CYS A 114 -3.47 1.29 -2.75
C CYS A 114 -3.27 1.89 -1.35
N MET A 115 -4.32 2.48 -0.80
CA MET A 115 -4.29 3.12 0.51
C MET A 115 -5.20 2.37 1.48
N ILE A 116 -4.61 1.83 2.55
CA ILE A 116 -5.31 1.22 3.69
C ILE A 116 -5.31 2.23 4.84
N ALA A 117 -6.49 2.65 5.27
CA ALA A 117 -6.66 3.69 6.28
C ALA A 117 -7.79 3.34 7.26
N ASP A 118 -7.88 4.09 8.37
CA ASP A 118 -9.04 4.01 9.25
C ASP A 118 -10.29 4.52 8.52
N GLY A 119 -11.29 3.65 8.37
CA GLY A 119 -12.58 3.95 7.75
C GLY A 119 -13.61 4.49 8.73
N GLY A 120 -13.25 4.58 10.01
CA GLY A 120 -14.04 5.11 11.10
C GLY A 120 -13.80 4.35 12.40
N SER A 121 -13.82 5.08 13.52
CA SER A 121 -13.60 4.49 14.84
C SER A 121 -14.83 4.55 15.72
N VAL A 122 -15.09 3.46 16.46
CA VAL A 122 -16.09 3.44 17.53
C VAL A 122 -15.36 3.33 18.86
N THR A 123 -15.57 4.29 19.75
CA THR A 123 -15.05 4.26 21.12
C THR A 123 -16.08 3.62 22.04
N ILE A 124 -15.69 2.56 22.76
CA ILE A 124 -16.52 1.92 23.80
C ILE A 124 -15.66 1.82 25.07
N GLY A 125 -15.92 2.69 26.05
CA GLY A 125 -15.05 2.82 27.23
C GLY A 125 -13.64 3.28 26.83
N GLU A 126 -12.60 2.66 27.38
CA GLU A 126 -11.19 2.92 27.03
C GLU A 126 -10.74 2.21 25.74
N ARG A 127 -11.65 1.53 25.04
CA ARG A 127 -11.34 0.75 23.85
C ARG A 127 -11.76 1.48 22.58
N LYS A 128 -10.80 1.73 21.68
CA LYS A 128 -11.06 2.20 20.31
C LYS A 128 -11.15 0.97 19.40
N LYS A 129 -12.22 0.86 18.62
CA LYS A 129 -12.33 -0.12 17.53
C LYS A 129 -12.04 0.59 16.21
N LEU A 130 -10.97 0.20 15.53
CA LEU A 130 -10.63 0.69 14.20
C LEU A 130 -11.29 -0.20 13.16
N LYS A 131 -11.83 0.42 12.09
CA LYS A 131 -12.44 -0.29 10.97
C LYS A 131 -11.64 0.00 9.71
N PRO A 132 -10.68 -0.87 9.34
CA PRO A 132 -9.88 -0.65 8.15
C PRO A 132 -10.75 -0.50 6.90
N MET A 133 -10.39 0.45 6.06
CA MET A 133 -10.90 0.61 4.70
C MET A 133 -9.73 0.63 3.73
N VAL A 134 -9.98 0.22 2.49
CA VAL A 134 -9.00 0.32 1.41
C VAL A 134 -9.57 1.14 0.27
N THR A 135 -8.75 2.03 -0.28
CA THR A 135 -9.01 2.69 -1.56
C THR A 135 -7.92 2.29 -2.52
N MET A 136 -8.28 1.75 -3.69
CA MET A 136 -7.33 1.47 -4.74
C MET A 136 -7.72 2.24 -6.01
N THR A 137 -6.75 2.92 -6.59
CA THR A 137 -6.88 3.67 -7.85
C THR A 137 -5.84 3.15 -8.84
N MET A 138 -6.26 2.95 -10.09
CA MET A 138 -5.39 2.70 -11.22
C MET A 138 -5.58 3.84 -12.22
N GLN A 139 -4.49 4.50 -12.59
CA GLN A 139 -4.45 5.46 -13.67
C GLN A 139 -3.53 4.94 -14.77
N VAL A 140 -3.98 5.09 -16.02
CA VAL A 140 -3.22 4.69 -17.20
C VAL A 140 -3.01 5.93 -18.06
N PHE A 141 -1.78 6.15 -18.46
CA PHE A 141 -1.35 7.28 -19.26
C PHE A 141 -0.78 6.80 -20.60
N ASP A 142 -0.88 7.63 -21.62
CA ASP A 142 -0.12 7.47 -22.86
C ASP A 142 1.31 8.03 -22.73
N PRO A 143 2.18 7.91 -23.75
CA PRO A 143 3.56 8.40 -23.69
C PRO A 143 3.70 9.92 -23.52
N ASP A 144 2.64 10.68 -23.77
CA ASP A 144 2.57 12.14 -23.61
C ASP A 144 2.02 12.54 -22.24
N LYS A 145 1.83 11.56 -21.34
CA LYS A 145 1.27 11.70 -19.99
C LYS A 145 -0.19 12.15 -20.00
N LYS A 146 -0.91 11.92 -21.08
CA LYS A 146 -2.36 12.10 -21.10
C LYS A 146 -3.03 10.88 -20.50
N GLU A 147 -3.92 11.11 -19.54
CA GLU A 147 -4.70 10.03 -18.94
C GLU A 147 -5.64 9.43 -19.98
N VAL A 148 -5.58 8.10 -20.13
CA VAL A 148 -6.44 7.33 -21.04
C VAL A 148 -7.47 6.51 -20.29
N MET A 149 -7.23 6.23 -19.01
CA MET A 149 -8.14 5.47 -18.16
C MET A 149 -7.84 5.74 -16.68
N GLU A 150 -8.89 5.95 -15.89
CA GLU A 150 -8.84 5.90 -14.44
C GLU A 150 -9.90 4.89 -13.95
N LYS A 151 -9.53 4.05 -12.98
CA LYS A 151 -10.45 3.23 -12.21
C LYS A 151 -10.19 3.41 -10.73
N LYS A 152 -11.26 3.36 -9.94
CA LYS A 152 -11.17 3.54 -8.49
C LYS A 152 -12.16 2.65 -7.77
N VAL A 153 -11.69 1.98 -6.73
CA VAL A 153 -12.52 1.21 -5.81
C VAL A 153 -12.28 1.65 -4.38
N LYS A 154 -13.33 1.61 -3.57
CA LYS A 154 -13.25 1.82 -2.13
C LYS A 154 -14.04 0.72 -1.43
N LEU A 155 -13.35 -0.10 -0.63
CA LEU A 155 -13.96 -1.12 0.21
C LEU A 155 -13.90 -0.66 1.67
N LYS A 156 -14.99 -0.89 2.41
CA LYS A 156 -15.12 -0.57 3.83
C LYS A 156 -15.36 -1.85 4.62
N ASP A 157 -15.26 -1.74 5.94
CA ASP A 157 -15.59 -2.80 6.90
C ASP A 157 -14.76 -4.10 6.67
N LEU A 158 -13.45 -3.95 6.45
CA LEU A 158 -12.52 -5.06 6.20
C LEU A 158 -12.13 -5.84 7.49
N GLY A 159 -13.03 -5.89 8.47
CA GLY A 159 -12.79 -6.39 9.83
C GLY A 159 -12.75 -5.28 10.89
N THR A 160 -12.52 -5.67 12.14
CA THR A 160 -12.37 -4.74 13.28
C THR A 160 -11.11 -5.05 14.05
N LEU A 161 -10.28 -4.04 14.28
CA LEU A 161 -9.10 -4.11 15.15
C LEU A 161 -9.44 -3.48 16.50
N ARG A 162 -9.06 -4.12 17.61
CA ARG A 162 -9.29 -3.59 18.97
C ARG A 162 -8.04 -2.89 19.48
N THR A 163 -8.23 -1.77 20.15
CA THR A 163 -7.16 -1.05 20.82
C THR A 163 -7.54 -0.84 22.29
N SER A 164 -6.60 -1.01 23.21
CA SER A 164 -6.73 -0.69 24.64
C SER A 164 -5.60 0.22 25.10
N THR A 165 -5.92 1.20 25.93
CA THR A 165 -4.95 2.09 26.55
C THR A 165 -4.92 1.83 28.05
N GLU A 166 -3.75 1.53 28.62
CA GLU A 166 -3.49 1.46 30.05
C GLU A 166 -2.68 2.69 30.51
N TYR A 167 -3.04 3.25 31.65
CA TYR A 167 -2.32 4.35 32.30
C TYR A 167 -1.61 3.84 33.56
N ARG A 168 -0.28 4.03 33.65
CA ARG A 168 0.52 3.71 34.84
C ARG A 168 1.32 4.95 35.27
N GLY A 169 0.71 5.80 36.09
CA GLY A 169 1.31 7.07 36.50
C GLY A 169 1.47 8.02 35.31
N PRO A 170 2.66 8.61 35.04
CA PRO A 170 2.89 9.48 33.88
C PRO A 170 3.03 8.71 32.55
N VAL A 171 2.99 7.37 32.58
CA VAL A 171 3.20 6.50 31.42
C VAL A 171 1.86 6.08 30.84
N GLU A 172 1.64 6.38 29.56
CA GLU A 172 0.54 5.86 28.75
C GLU A 172 1.05 4.68 27.91
N THR A 173 0.40 3.53 28.00
CA THR A 173 0.71 2.34 27.20
C THR A 173 -0.52 1.98 26.36
N LYS A 174 -0.40 2.08 25.04
CA LYS A 174 -1.45 1.70 24.10
C LYS A 174 -1.08 0.38 23.42
N THR A 175 -1.95 -0.61 23.56
CA THR A 175 -1.85 -1.92 22.89
C THR A 175 -2.95 -2.00 21.82
N SER A 176 -2.60 -2.34 20.59
CA SER A 176 -3.57 -2.48 19.49
C SER A 176 -3.42 -3.82 18.78
N ASP A 177 -4.54 -4.44 18.42
CA ASP A 177 -4.58 -5.34 17.27
C ASP A 177 -4.15 -4.50 16.06
N THR A 178 -3.18 -5.01 15.30
CA THR A 178 -2.68 -4.38 14.07
C THR A 178 -2.98 -5.28 12.88
N LEU A 179 -2.90 -4.69 11.69
CA LEU A 179 -2.84 -5.49 10.48
C LEU A 179 -1.48 -6.15 10.39
N GLY A 180 -1.46 -7.48 10.46
CA GLY A 180 -0.28 -8.25 10.13
C GLY A 180 0.05 -8.17 8.64
N PRO A 181 1.23 -8.67 8.22
CA PRO A 181 1.64 -8.65 6.81
C PRO A 181 0.65 -9.35 5.88
N TYR A 182 0.08 -10.48 6.32
CA TYR A 182 -0.90 -11.25 5.56
C TYR A 182 -2.26 -10.55 5.46
N ASP A 183 -2.66 -9.77 6.48
CA ASP A 183 -3.89 -8.99 6.44
C ASP A 183 -3.77 -7.87 5.40
N ILE A 184 -2.64 -7.16 5.41
CA ILE A 184 -2.32 -6.11 4.42
C ILE A 184 -2.37 -6.70 3.00
N TYR A 185 -1.71 -7.84 2.78
CA TYR A 185 -1.72 -8.53 1.50
C TYR A 185 -3.12 -9.00 1.08
N GLY A 186 -3.90 -9.57 2.00
CA GLY A 186 -5.28 -9.99 1.75
C GLY A 186 -6.19 -8.83 1.36
N ILE A 187 -6.10 -7.70 2.08
CA ILE A 187 -6.84 -6.47 1.78
C ILE A 187 -6.49 -5.95 0.39
N TYR A 188 -5.20 -5.89 0.06
CA TYR A 188 -4.73 -5.51 -1.27
C TYR A 188 -5.36 -6.40 -2.36
N ARG A 189 -5.34 -7.72 -2.18
CA ARG A 189 -5.88 -8.66 -3.17
C ARG A 189 -7.38 -8.48 -3.38
N MET A 190 -8.15 -8.23 -2.31
CA MET A 190 -9.58 -7.93 -2.42
C MET A 190 -9.82 -6.64 -3.22
N ALA A 191 -9.05 -5.59 -2.92
CA ALA A 191 -9.15 -4.32 -3.64
C ALA A 191 -8.80 -4.47 -5.13
N LEU A 192 -7.71 -5.18 -5.44
CA LEU A 192 -7.30 -5.43 -6.81
C LEU A 192 -8.36 -6.22 -7.59
N ALA A 193 -8.88 -7.30 -7.00
CA ALA A 193 -9.91 -8.11 -7.63
C ALA A 193 -11.17 -7.28 -7.94
N GLU A 194 -11.59 -6.42 -7.03
CA GLU A 194 -12.76 -5.56 -7.25
C GLU A 194 -12.48 -4.47 -8.28
N LEU A 195 -11.29 -3.86 -8.27
CA LEU A 195 -10.87 -2.87 -9.27
C LEU A 195 -10.90 -3.46 -10.69
N MET A 196 -10.53 -4.73 -10.85
CA MET A 196 -10.55 -5.42 -12.14
C MET A 196 -11.96 -5.83 -12.60
N ARG A 197 -12.95 -5.88 -11.71
CA ARG A 197 -14.35 -6.19 -12.09
C ARG A 197 -15.07 -5.02 -12.74
N GLN A 198 -14.77 -3.79 -12.31
CA GLN A 198 -15.21 -2.56 -13.00
C GLN A 198 -14.64 -2.52 -14.41
#